data_AF-A0A7V4HC85-F1
#
_entry.id   AF-A0A7V4HC85-F1
#
_cell.length_a   1.000
_cell.length_b   1.000
_cell.length_c   1.000
_cell.angle_alpha   90.00
_cell.angle_beta   90.00
_cell.angle_gamma   90.00
#
_symmetry.space_group_name_H-M   'P 1'
#
loop_
_entity.id
_entity.type
_entity.pdbx_description
1 polymer ?
#
loop_
_entity_poly.entity_id
_entity_poly.type
_entity_poly.pdbx_seq_one_letter_code
_entity_poly.pdbx_strand_id
1 'polypeptide(L)'
;MKKFFSLLIITAFVAVGALITGCSSAPSAEELKQLDDLKATVKNLQMKVAEKKGEKGNLEKQIAEKNGKLQQCQSDQEAVKKGLGK
;
A
#
# COMPACT_ATOMS: atom_id res chain seq x y z
N MET A 1 -9.56 -61.52 16.16
CA MET A 1 -8.25 -60.85 15.98
C MET A 1 -8.01 -60.32 14.56
N LYS A 2 -8.27 -61.08 13.47
CA LYS A 2 -8.11 -60.60 12.08
C LYS A 2 -8.84 -59.28 11.73
N LYS A 3 -10.05 -59.06 12.26
CA LYS A 3 -10.86 -57.84 12.02
C LYS A 3 -10.28 -56.60 12.72
N PHE A 4 -9.72 -56.76 13.92
CA PHE A 4 -9.05 -55.67 14.64
C PHE A 4 -7.71 -55.31 13.98
N PHE A 5 -6.95 -56.30 13.52
CA PHE A 5 -5.69 -56.06 12.81
C PHE A 5 -5.93 -55.35 11.46
N SER A 6 -6.99 -55.72 10.74
CA SER A 6 -7.39 -55.05 9.50
C SER A 6 -7.84 -53.60 9.72
N LEU A 7 -8.61 -53.33 10.79
CA LEU A 7 -9.07 -51.97 11.13
C LEU A 7 -7.91 -51.04 11.53
N LEU A 8 -6.86 -51.59 12.17
CA LEU A 8 -5.66 -50.87 12.60
C LEU A 8 -4.76 -50.51 11.41
N ILE A 9 -4.66 -51.38 10.41
CA ILE A 9 -3.90 -51.11 9.18
C ILE A 9 -4.58 -50.03 8.32
N ILE A 10 -5.92 -50.04 8.23
CA ILE A 10 -6.66 -49.03 7.46
C ILE A 10 -6.53 -47.63 8.10
N THR A 11 -6.60 -47.55 9.43
CA THR A 11 -6.41 -46.27 10.15
C THR A 11 -4.97 -45.75 10.05
N ALA A 12 -3.98 -46.64 10.06
CA ALA A 12 -2.59 -46.27 9.81
C ALA A 12 -2.36 -45.74 8.39
N PHE A 13 -2.99 -46.35 7.37
CA PHE A 13 -2.88 -45.89 5.98
C PHE A 13 -3.54 -44.52 5.75
N VAL A 14 -4.67 -44.24 6.41
CA VAL A 14 -5.33 -42.93 6.32
C VAL A 14 -4.50 -41.84 7.01
N ALA A 15 -3.86 -42.16 8.14
CA ALA A 15 -2.96 -41.23 8.83
C ALA A 15 -1.70 -40.91 8.03
N VAL A 16 -1.11 -41.91 7.36
CA VAL A 16 0.05 -41.69 6.46
C VAL A 16 -0.38 -40.93 5.19
N GLY A 17 -1.54 -41.27 4.62
CA GLY A 17 -2.14 -40.57 3.48
C GLY A 17 -2.45 -39.09 3.76
N ALA A 18 -2.82 -38.75 5.01
CA ALA A 18 -3.07 -37.38 5.44
C ALA A 18 -1.78 -36.55 5.57
N LEU A 19 -0.60 -37.16 5.76
CA LEU A 19 0.68 -36.43 5.81
C LEU A 19 1.23 -36.10 4.41
N ILE A 20 0.88 -36.88 3.38
CA ILE A 20 1.25 -36.60 1.98
C ILE A 20 0.22 -35.69 1.27
N THR A 21 -1.02 -35.63 1.76
CA THR A 21 -2.07 -34.74 1.23
C THR A 21 -2.30 -33.48 2.08
N GLY A 22 -1.72 -33.43 3.29
CA GLY A 22 -1.77 -32.29 4.19
C GLY A 22 -0.51 -31.44 4.14
N CYS A 23 -0.65 -30.20 3.63
CA CYS A 23 0.24 -29.06 3.86
C CYS A 23 1.75 -29.15 3.51
N SER A 24 2.21 -30.12 2.71
CA SER A 24 3.60 -30.13 2.20
C SER A 24 3.75 -29.49 0.80
N SER A 25 3.09 -28.37 0.53
CA SER A 25 3.36 -27.58 -0.68
C SER A 25 4.33 -26.46 -0.33
N ALA A 26 5.63 -26.70 -0.54
CA ALA A 26 6.57 -25.60 -0.70
C ALA A 26 6.08 -24.75 -1.89
N PRO A 27 6.10 -23.40 -1.78
CA PRO A 27 5.67 -22.55 -2.88
C PRO A 27 6.48 -22.85 -4.13
N SER A 28 5.78 -22.98 -5.26
CA SER A 28 6.41 -23.18 -6.55
C SER A 28 7.29 -21.98 -6.92
N ALA A 29 8.28 -22.20 -7.79
CA ALA A 29 9.12 -21.10 -8.27
C ALA A 29 8.31 -19.97 -8.95
N GLU A 30 7.16 -20.32 -9.54
CA GLU A 30 6.23 -19.37 -10.14
C GLU A 30 5.54 -18.52 -9.07
N GLU A 31 5.04 -19.11 -7.99
CA GLU A 31 4.42 -18.38 -6.87
C GLU A 31 5.43 -17.47 -6.17
N LEU A 32 6.68 -17.91 -6.00
CA LEU A 32 7.75 -17.07 -5.46
C LEU A 32 8.06 -15.88 -6.37
N LYS A 33 8.11 -16.09 -7.68
CA LYS A 33 8.32 -15.02 -8.66
C LYS A 33 7.17 -14.01 -8.64
N GLN A 34 5.92 -14.47 -8.64
CA GLN A 34 4.75 -13.61 -8.55
C GLN A 34 4.77 -12.78 -7.25
N LEU A 35 5.19 -13.39 -6.14
CA LEU A 35 5.33 -12.69 -4.86
C LEU A 35 6.40 -11.59 -4.94
N ASP A 36 7.54 -11.84 -5.56
CA ASP A 36 8.61 -10.86 -5.69
C ASP A 36 8.25 -9.73 -6.66
N ASP A 37 7.58 -10.03 -7.77
CA ASP A 37 7.02 -9.03 -8.69
C ASP A 37 5.97 -8.14 -7.98
N LEU A 38 5.13 -8.74 -7.14
CA LEU A 38 4.15 -8.01 -6.33
C LEU A 38 4.82 -7.11 -5.30
N LYS A 39 5.86 -7.59 -4.59
CA LYS A 39 6.65 -6.76 -3.66
C LYS A 39 7.30 -5.58 -4.39
N ALA A 40 7.87 -5.80 -5.57
CA ALA A 40 8.48 -4.75 -6.38
C ALA A 40 7.43 -3.69 -6.79
N THR A 41 6.24 -4.14 -7.19
CA THR A 41 5.11 -3.27 -7.52
C THR A 41 4.64 -2.45 -6.32
N VAL A 42 4.47 -3.07 -5.15
CA VAL A 42 4.10 -2.38 -3.91
C VAL A 42 5.15 -1.33 -3.55
N LYS A 43 6.44 -1.66 -3.63
CA LYS A 43 7.52 -0.70 -3.37
C LYS A 43 7.48 0.49 -4.35
N ASN A 44 7.25 0.24 -5.64
CA ASN A 44 7.12 1.30 -6.64
C ASN A 44 5.92 2.21 -6.34
N LEU A 45 4.77 1.62 -6.00
CA LEU A 45 3.57 2.37 -5.65
C LEU A 45 3.76 3.20 -4.38
N GLN A 46 4.41 2.66 -3.35
CA GLN A 46 4.75 3.40 -2.13
C GLN A 46 5.65 4.61 -2.42
N MET A 47 6.65 4.47 -3.30
CA MET A 47 7.49 5.57 -3.74
C MET A 47 6.67 6.65 -4.46
N LYS A 48 5.81 6.27 -5.40
CA LYS A 48 4.92 7.20 -6.11
C LYS A 48 3.96 7.92 -5.17
N VAL A 49 3.43 7.24 -4.15
CA VAL A 49 2.59 7.87 -3.12
C VAL A 49 3.38 8.90 -2.31
N ALA A 50 4.62 8.58 -1.92
CA ALA A 50 5.47 9.52 -1.21
C ALA A 50 5.81 10.75 -2.05
N GLU A 51 6.16 10.56 -3.33
CA GLU A 51 6.39 11.63 -4.30
C GLU A 51 5.17 12.54 -4.46
N LYS A 52 3.99 11.95 -4.69
CA LYS A 52 2.73 12.70 -4.84
C LYS A 52 2.33 13.46 -3.58
N LYS A 53 2.59 12.90 -2.39
CA LYS A 53 2.40 13.63 -1.12
C LYS A 53 3.36 14.83 -1.02
N GLY A 54 4.61 14.67 -1.45
CA GLY A 54 5.59 15.76 -1.52
C GLY A 54 5.16 16.87 -2.49
N GLU A 55 4.76 16.50 -3.71
CA GLU A 55 4.22 17.44 -4.71
C GLU A 55 3.02 18.20 -4.17
N LYS A 56 2.06 17.49 -3.55
CA LYS A 56 0.86 18.11 -2.94
C LYS A 56 1.26 19.13 -1.87
N GLY A 57 2.12 18.77 -0.93
CA GLY A 57 2.57 19.69 0.12
C GLY A 57 3.28 20.92 -0.44
N ASN A 58 4.06 20.76 -1.52
CA ASN A 58 4.69 21.88 -2.20
C ASN A 58 3.66 22.81 -2.89
N LEU A 59 2.65 22.24 -3.54
CA LEU A 59 1.56 23.01 -4.14
C LEU A 59 0.75 23.77 -3.09
N GLU A 60 0.43 23.13 -1.96
CA GLU A 60 -0.29 23.78 -0.85
C GLU A 60 0.49 24.99 -0.28
N LYS A 61 1.81 24.86 -0.14
CA LYS A 61 2.68 26.00 0.25
C LYS A 61 2.62 27.14 -0.77
N GLN A 62 2.76 26.82 -2.06
CA GLN A 62 2.69 27.84 -3.12
C GLN A 62 1.33 28.54 -3.16
N ILE A 63 0.23 27.81 -2.92
CA ILE A 63 -1.12 28.38 -2.82
C ILE A 63 -1.19 29.36 -1.64
N ALA A 64 -0.72 28.95 -0.46
CA ALA A 64 -0.71 29.79 0.73
C ALA A 64 0.10 31.08 0.52
N GLU A 65 1.30 30.97 -0.06
CA GLU A 65 2.14 32.12 -0.40
C GLU A 65 1.47 33.08 -1.38
N LYS A 66 0.85 32.54 -2.45
CA LYS A 66 0.14 33.36 -3.44
C LYS A 66 -1.08 34.06 -2.85
N ASN A 67 -1.85 33.36 -2.01
CA ASN A 67 -3.00 33.95 -1.32
C ASN A 67 -2.57 35.07 -0.37
N GLY A 68 -1.47 34.87 0.38
CA GLY A 68 -0.91 35.92 1.25
C GLY A 68 -0.49 37.16 0.45
N LYS A 69 0.21 36.98 -0.69
CA LYS A 69 0.57 38.08 -1.59
C LYS A 69 -0.65 38.79 -2.15
N LEU A 70 -1.69 38.05 -2.53
CA LEU A 70 -2.92 38.62 -3.07
C LEU A 70 -3.65 39.47 -2.02
N GLN A 71 -3.73 38.99 -0.78
CA GLN A 71 -4.30 39.74 0.34
C GLN A 71 -3.50 41.01 0.63
N GLN A 72 -2.16 40.94 0.59
CA GLN A 72 -1.31 42.12 0.74
C GLN A 72 -1.58 43.14 -0.37
N CYS A 73 -1.59 42.71 -1.63
CA CYS A 73 -1.88 43.60 -2.76
C CYS A 73 -3.26 44.28 -2.64
N GLN A 74 -4.28 43.55 -2.17
CA GLN A 74 -5.60 44.12 -1.93
C GLN A 74 -5.55 45.17 -0.82
N SER A 75 -4.88 44.88 0.30
CA SER A 75 -4.71 45.82 1.40
C SER A 75 -3.97 47.09 0.96
N ASP A 76 -2.89 46.93 0.19
CA ASP A 76 -2.11 48.05 -0.36
C ASP A 76 -2.96 48.88 -1.31
N GLN A 77 -3.74 48.24 -2.17
CA GLN A 77 -4.65 48.93 -3.10
C GLN A 77 -5.72 49.73 -2.35
N GLU A 78 -6.30 49.17 -1.29
CA GLU A 78 -7.26 49.89 -0.44
C GLU A 78 -6.62 51.07 0.30
N ALA A 79 -5.41 50.88 0.83
CA ALA A 79 -4.66 51.94 1.49
C ALA A 79 -4.37 53.10 0.53
N VAL A 80 -3.95 52.79 -0.71
CA VAL A 80 -3.72 53.79 -1.76
C VAL A 80 -5.02 54.49 -2.14
N LYS A 81 -6.13 53.77 -2.33
CA LYS A 81 -7.43 54.40 -2.65
C LYS A 81 -7.87 55.39 -1.56
N LYS A 82 -7.80 54.97 -0.30
CA LYS A 82 -8.08 55.83 0.87
C LYS A 82 -7.16 57.06 0.90
N GLY A 83 -5.87 56.88 0.64
CA GLY A 83 -4.90 57.98 0.57
C GLY A 83 -5.16 58.96 -0.57
N LEU A 84 -5.74 58.50 -1.67
CA LEU A 84 -6.14 59.33 -2.81
C LEU A 84 -7.55 59.95 -2.64
N GLY A 85 -8.24 59.70 -1.52
CA GLY A 85 -9.59 60.20 -1.26
C GLY A 85 -10.65 59.65 -2.21
N LYS A 86 -10.43 58.46 -2.80
CA LYS A 86 -11.36 57.75 -3.69
C LYS A 86 -12.01 56.57 -2.99
#